data_AF-A0A833S201-F1
#
_entry.id   AF-A0A833S201-F1
#
_cell.length_a   1.000
_cell.length_b   1.000
_cell.length_c   1.000
_cell.angle_alpha   90.00
_cell.angle_beta   90.00
_cell.angle_gamma   90.00
#
_symmetry.space_group_name_H-M   'P 1'
#
loop_
_entity.id
_entity.type
_entity.pdbx_description
1 polymer ?
#
loop_
_entity_poly.entity_id
_entity_poly.type
_entity_poly.pdbx_seq_one_letter_code
_entity_poly.pdbx_strand_id
1 'polypeptide(L)'
;MFGSATASYQVEGAWNEGGRTPSIWDDFCRTHHRTKVVCANVADAFYHRYRDNVKLMVDTGLQSSRFSVSWSRAMNWNPETKRMQLNPQGLAFYHALVDELIANNIVPILTLYHWDLPLELHTELSL
;
A
#
# COMPACT_ATOMS: atom_id res chain seq x y z
N MET A 1 -21.45 10.81 -2.72
CA MET A 1 -20.80 9.70 -1.99
C MET A 1 -19.91 10.32 -0.94
N PHE A 2 -20.15 10.03 0.33
CA PHE A 2 -19.34 10.51 1.44
C PHE A 2 -18.40 9.39 1.89
N GLY A 3 -17.10 9.66 1.96
CA GLY A 3 -16.08 8.65 2.21
C GLY A 3 -14.74 9.23 2.61
N SER A 4 -13.77 8.35 2.83
CA SER A 4 -12.38 8.71 3.16
C SER A 4 -11.43 8.32 2.04
N ALA A 5 -10.21 8.87 2.08
CA ALA A 5 -9.16 8.55 1.13
C ALA A 5 -7.82 8.34 1.85
N THR A 6 -7.11 7.26 1.51
CA THR A 6 -5.77 6.95 2.01
C THR A 6 -4.80 6.63 0.87
N ALA A 7 -3.51 6.62 1.18
CA ALA A 7 -2.46 6.08 0.32
C ALA A 7 -1.71 4.97 1.07
N SER A 8 -1.40 3.89 0.37
CA SER A 8 -0.70 2.69 0.85
C SER A 8 0.49 3.04 1.73
N TYR A 9 1.46 3.81 1.20
CA TYR A 9 2.67 4.17 1.95
C TYR A 9 2.38 5.01 3.20
N GLN A 10 1.31 5.79 3.22
CA GLN A 10 0.99 6.67 4.35
C GLN A 10 0.37 5.94 5.53
N VAL A 11 -0.35 4.82 5.30
CA VAL A 11 -1.16 4.17 6.35
C VAL A 11 -0.81 2.70 6.61
N GLU A 12 -0.30 1.96 5.62
CA GLU A 12 -0.14 0.50 5.73
C GLU A 12 0.91 0.07 6.75
N GLY A 13 2.11 0.64 6.66
CA GLY A 13 3.27 0.09 7.34
C GLY A 13 3.67 -1.28 6.78
N ALA A 14 4.19 -2.14 7.66
CA ALA A 14 4.57 -3.51 7.31
C ALA A 14 5.48 -3.55 6.07
N TRP A 15 6.48 -2.66 6.07
CA TRP A 15 7.27 -2.29 4.89
C TRP A 15 8.03 -3.47 4.26
N ASN A 16 8.33 -4.50 5.06
CA ASN A 16 9.05 -5.72 4.66
C ASN A 16 8.26 -7.01 4.96
N GLU A 17 6.94 -6.94 5.08
CA GLU A 17 6.08 -8.10 5.34
C GLU A 17 5.26 -8.51 4.10
N GLY A 18 4.80 -9.76 4.07
CA GLY A 18 3.94 -10.26 2.99
C GLY A 18 4.59 -10.25 1.60
N GLY A 19 5.92 -10.33 1.56
CA GLY A 19 6.69 -10.30 0.32
C GLY A 19 6.85 -8.92 -0.33
N ARG A 20 6.46 -7.83 0.35
CA ARG A 20 6.67 -6.46 -0.13
C ARG A 20 8.16 -6.15 -0.27
N THR A 21 8.56 -5.57 -1.40
CA THR A 21 9.89 -4.99 -1.61
C THR A 21 9.88 -3.46 -1.39
N PRO A 22 11.05 -2.82 -1.20
CA PRO A 22 11.13 -1.37 -0.99
C PRO A 22 10.55 -0.56 -2.16
N SER A 23 9.91 0.57 -1.85
CA SER A 23 9.59 1.61 -2.84
C SER A 23 10.63 2.72 -2.83
N ILE A 24 10.53 3.67 -3.77
CA ILE A 24 11.36 4.89 -3.77
C ILE A 24 11.22 5.71 -2.48
N TRP A 25 10.07 5.65 -1.80
CA TRP A 25 9.88 6.33 -0.51
C TRP A 25 10.62 5.64 0.63
N ASP A 26 10.73 4.31 0.59
CA ASP A 26 11.53 3.56 1.53
C ASP A 26 13.02 3.91 1.45
N ASP A 27 13.54 4.09 0.23
CA ASP A 27 14.91 4.60 0.07
C ASP A 27 14.99 6.06 0.52
N PHE A 28 14.12 6.92 0.01
CA PHE A 28 14.16 8.36 0.26
C PHE A 28 14.17 8.71 1.75
N CYS A 29 13.28 8.10 2.56
CA CYS A 29 13.21 8.38 3.99
C CYS A 29 14.48 7.96 4.76
N ARG A 30 15.26 7.02 4.22
CA ARG A 30 16.49 6.50 4.84
C ARG A 30 17.73 7.29 4.38
N THR A 31 17.77 7.70 3.11
CA THR A 31 18.96 8.30 2.49
C THR A 31 18.99 9.82 2.58
N HIS A 32 17.82 10.49 2.65
CA HIS A 32 17.73 11.95 2.61
C HIS A 32 17.65 12.58 4.00
N HIS A 33 18.76 12.53 4.77
CA HIS A 33 18.84 13.03 6.15
C HIS A 33 18.52 14.52 6.34
N ARG A 34 18.49 15.32 5.26
CA ARG A 34 18.19 16.77 5.33
C ARG A 34 16.69 17.05 5.45
N THR A 35 15.86 16.17 4.89
CA THR A 35 14.41 16.21 5.01
C THR A 35 14.05 15.30 6.18
N LYS A 36 13.57 15.84 7.30
CA LYS A 36 13.19 15.07 8.51
C LYS A 36 11.93 14.21 8.28
N VAL A 37 11.87 13.48 7.18
CA VAL A 37 10.79 12.56 6.82
C VAL A 37 11.01 11.25 7.57
N VAL A 38 10.03 10.87 8.38
CA VAL A 38 10.07 9.61 9.12
C VAL A 38 9.64 8.49 8.17
N CYS A 39 10.38 7.38 8.16
CA CYS A 39 10.00 6.21 7.38
C CYS A 39 8.66 5.63 7.85
N ALA A 40 7.78 5.31 6.90
CA ALA A 40 6.48 4.70 7.17
C ALA A 40 6.59 3.18 7.44
N ASN A 41 7.58 2.76 8.24
CA ASN A 41 7.81 1.34 8.53
C ASN A 41 6.61 0.70 9.25
N VAL A 42 5.97 1.48 10.13
CA VAL A 42 4.77 1.08 10.88
C VAL A 42 3.54 1.87 10.42
N ALA A 43 3.69 3.17 10.15
CA ALA A 43 2.58 4.07 9.81
C ALA A 43 1.43 3.95 10.84
N ASP A 44 0.18 3.84 10.38
CA ASP A 44 -0.99 3.59 11.23
C ASP A 44 -1.25 2.08 11.47
N ALA A 45 -0.31 1.23 11.03
CA ALA A 45 -0.40 -0.23 11.05
C ALA A 45 -1.66 -0.78 10.33
N PHE A 46 -2.14 -0.07 9.29
CA PHE A 46 -3.35 -0.45 8.57
C PHE A 46 -3.24 -1.85 7.95
N TYR A 47 -2.05 -2.29 7.54
CA TYR A 47 -1.83 -3.64 7.00
C TYR A 47 -2.32 -4.75 7.98
N HIS A 48 -2.10 -4.54 9.27
CA HIS A 48 -2.51 -5.49 10.33
C HIS A 48 -3.90 -5.19 10.89
N ARG A 49 -4.35 -3.93 10.80
CA ARG A 49 -5.53 -3.42 11.49
C ARG A 49 -6.66 -2.98 10.57
N TYR A 50 -6.64 -3.37 9.29
CA TYR A 50 -7.63 -2.88 8.33
C TYR A 50 -9.07 -3.20 8.75
N ARG A 51 -9.33 -4.31 9.44
CA ARG A 51 -10.66 -4.65 9.98
C ARG A 51 -11.15 -3.65 11.03
N ASP A 52 -10.29 -3.24 11.96
CA ASP A 52 -10.60 -2.19 12.93
C ASP A 52 -10.91 -0.87 12.23
N ASN A 53 -10.15 -0.55 11.17
CA ASN A 53 -10.36 0.65 10.38
C ASN A 53 -11.69 0.61 9.63
N VAL A 54 -12.03 -0.52 8.99
CA VAL A 54 -13.32 -0.71 8.33
C VAL A 54 -14.46 -0.58 9.32
N LYS A 55 -14.35 -1.16 10.52
CA LYS A 55 -15.33 -0.98 11.59
C LYS A 55 -15.53 0.50 11.93
N LEU A 56 -14.45 1.27 12.08
CA LEU A 56 -14.53 2.71 12.33
C LEU A 56 -15.21 3.47 11.18
N MET A 57 -14.97 3.07 9.93
CA MET A 57 -15.66 3.66 8.77
C MET A 57 -17.17 3.41 8.83
N VAL A 58 -17.60 2.21 9.24
CA VAL A 58 -19.03 1.89 9.47
C VAL A 58 -19.61 2.74 10.60
N ASP A 59 -18.93 2.76 11.76
CA ASP A 59 -19.40 3.47 12.95
C ASP A 59 -19.52 4.99 12.72
N THR A 60 -18.75 5.54 11.77
CA THR A 60 -18.77 6.96 11.37
C THR A 60 -19.69 7.26 10.17
N GLY A 61 -20.36 6.25 9.61
CA GLY A 61 -21.33 6.42 8.52
C GLY A 61 -20.70 6.68 7.15
N LEU A 62 -19.45 6.26 6.92
CA LEU A 62 -18.84 6.37 5.60
C LEU A 62 -19.48 5.38 4.61
N GLN A 63 -19.64 5.82 3.37
CA GLN A 63 -20.25 5.04 2.29
C GLN A 63 -19.22 4.51 1.30
N SER A 64 -18.01 5.07 1.30
CA SER A 64 -16.92 4.64 0.44
C SER A 64 -15.55 4.81 1.08
N SER A 65 -14.61 4.02 0.58
CA SER A 65 -13.20 4.09 0.95
C SER A 65 -12.36 4.09 -0.31
N ARG A 66 -11.68 5.22 -0.57
CA ARG A 66 -10.63 5.28 -1.58
C ARG A 66 -9.31 4.87 -0.94
N PHE A 67 -8.65 3.87 -1.50
CA PHE A 67 -7.31 3.46 -1.08
C PHE A 67 -6.42 3.28 -2.30
N SER A 68 -5.10 3.30 -2.11
CA SER A 68 -4.17 2.86 -3.14
C SER A 68 -3.59 1.49 -2.83
N VAL A 69 -3.21 0.76 -3.87
CA VAL A 69 -2.34 -0.41 -3.72
C VAL A 69 -0.89 0.06 -3.71
N SER A 70 -0.09 -0.53 -2.84
CA SER A 70 1.37 -0.47 -2.96
C SER A 70 1.84 -1.39 -4.07
N TRP A 71 2.39 -0.80 -5.13
CA TRP A 71 2.89 -1.57 -6.28
C TRP A 71 3.97 -2.56 -5.83
N SER A 72 4.94 -2.13 -5.01
CA SER A 72 5.99 -3.01 -4.50
C SER A 72 5.51 -4.08 -3.51
N ARG A 73 4.24 -4.02 -3.08
CA ARG A 73 3.58 -5.12 -2.36
C ARG A 73 2.85 -6.04 -3.32
N ALA A 74 2.14 -5.50 -4.31
CA ALA A 74 1.35 -6.28 -5.26
C ALA A 74 2.21 -7.04 -6.28
N MET A 75 3.39 -6.51 -6.61
CA MET A 75 4.30 -7.08 -7.60
C MET A 75 5.76 -6.88 -7.20
N ASN A 76 6.60 -7.86 -7.54
CA ASN A 76 8.04 -7.84 -7.30
C ASN A 76 8.81 -7.91 -8.62
N TRP A 77 10.02 -7.34 -8.66
CA TRP A 77 10.90 -7.43 -9.82
C TRP A 77 11.48 -8.83 -9.97
N ASN A 78 11.41 -9.40 -11.18
CA ASN A 78 12.13 -10.61 -11.54
C ASN A 78 13.34 -10.23 -12.41
N PRO A 79 14.58 -10.41 -11.91
CA PRO A 79 15.79 -9.98 -12.61
C PRO A 79 16.11 -10.84 -13.85
N GLU A 80 15.73 -12.12 -13.86
CA GLU A 80 15.98 -13.02 -14.99
C GLU A 80 15.14 -12.63 -16.21
N THR A 81 13.86 -12.32 -15.97
CA THR A 81 12.89 -11.97 -17.03
C THR A 81 12.79 -10.47 -17.28
N LYS A 82 13.37 -9.64 -16.41
CA LYS A 82 13.28 -8.18 -16.41
C LYS A 82 11.84 -7.66 -16.45
N ARG A 83 10.97 -8.27 -15.64
CA ARG A 83 9.53 -7.93 -15.56
C ARG A 83 9.06 -7.93 -14.12
N MET A 84 8.05 -7.12 -13.85
CA MET A 84 7.28 -7.22 -12.61
C MET A 84 6.43 -8.50 -12.63
N GLN A 85 6.48 -9.27 -11.55
CA GLN A 85 5.68 -10.47 -11.34
C GLN A 85 4.75 -10.27 -10.15
N LEU A 86 3.56 -10.88 -10.19
CA LEU A 86 2.61 -10.79 -9.10
C LEU A 86 3.22 -11.37 -7.81
N ASN A 87 2.98 -10.70 -6.69
CA ASN A 87 3.24 -11.23 -5.35
C ASN A 87 1.91 -11.75 -4.75
N PRO A 88 1.68 -13.08 -4.71
CA PRO A 88 0.41 -13.63 -4.25
C PRO A 88 0.03 -13.23 -2.82
N GLN A 89 1.01 -13.11 -1.91
CA GLN A 89 0.75 -12.71 -0.53
C GLN A 89 0.30 -11.26 -0.43
N GLY A 90 0.95 -10.37 -1.19
CA GLY A 90 0.57 -8.97 -1.26
C GLY A 90 -0.82 -8.76 -1.86
N LEU A 91 -1.15 -9.51 -2.92
CA LEU A 91 -2.49 -9.49 -3.51
C LEU A 91 -3.56 -10.03 -2.55
N ALA A 92 -3.26 -11.07 -1.78
CA ALA A 92 -4.19 -11.62 -0.79
C ALA A 92 -4.62 -10.59 0.25
N PHE A 93 -3.72 -9.69 0.67
CA PHE A 93 -4.07 -8.58 1.56
C PHE A 93 -5.11 -7.63 0.94
N TYR A 94 -4.89 -7.17 -0.30
CA TYR A 94 -5.84 -6.26 -0.95
C TYR A 94 -7.18 -6.93 -1.27
N HIS A 95 -7.17 -8.22 -1.63
CA HIS A 95 -8.40 -9.00 -1.76
C HIS A 95 -9.17 -9.02 -0.43
N ALA A 96 -8.51 -9.34 0.67
CA ALA A 96 -9.15 -9.39 1.98
C ALA A 96 -9.66 -8.02 2.45
N LEU A 97 -8.99 -6.91 2.09
CA LEU A 97 -9.47 -5.54 2.33
C LEU A 97 -10.74 -5.24 1.52
N VAL A 98 -10.74 -5.57 0.22
CA VAL A 98 -11.89 -5.34 -0.66
C VAL A 98 -13.10 -6.15 -0.19
N ASP A 99 -12.89 -7.42 0.16
CA ASP A 99 -13.93 -8.30 0.69
C ASP A 99 -14.53 -7.74 1.98
N GLU A 100 -13.70 -7.24 2.90
CA GLU A 100 -14.13 -6.63 4.16
C GLU A 100 -14.93 -5.33 3.93
N LEU A 101 -14.50 -4.47 2.99
CA LEU A 101 -15.23 -3.25 2.63
C LEU A 101 -16.62 -3.59 2.06
N ILE A 102 -16.68 -4.55 1.13
CA ILE A 102 -17.93 -4.98 0.49
C ILE A 102 -18.87 -5.62 1.52
N ALA A 103 -18.35 -6.47 2.41
CA ALA A 103 -19.12 -7.11 3.48
C ALA A 103 -19.78 -6.08 4.42
N ASN A 104 -19.19 -4.89 4.55
CA ASN A 104 -19.69 -3.80 5.38
C ASN A 104 -20.43 -2.71 4.58
N ASN A 105 -20.81 -2.97 3.33
CA ASN A 105 -21.50 -2.03 2.42
C ASN A 105 -20.73 -0.72 2.15
N ILE A 106 -19.40 -0.75 2.22
CA ILE A 106 -18.54 0.37 1.87
C ILE A 106 -18.02 0.17 0.44
N VAL A 107 -18.24 1.16 -0.43
CA VAL A 107 -17.79 1.09 -1.83
C VAL A 107 -16.26 1.25 -1.90
N PRO A 108 -15.50 0.24 -2.39
CA PRO A 108 -14.06 0.38 -2.58
C PRO A 108 -13.75 1.19 -3.85
N ILE A 109 -12.84 2.16 -3.74
CA ILE A 109 -12.34 2.95 -4.88
C ILE A 109 -10.83 2.80 -4.96
N LEU A 110 -10.36 2.05 -5.96
CA LEU A 110 -8.96 1.71 -6.09
C LEU A 110 -8.14 2.78 -6.84
N THR A 111 -7.06 3.23 -6.23
CA THR A 111 -5.98 3.99 -6.89
C THR A 111 -4.82 3.04 -7.21
N LEU A 112 -4.47 2.88 -8.48
CA LEU A 112 -3.42 1.94 -8.90
C LEU A 112 -2.01 2.38 -8.53
N TYR A 113 -1.76 3.69 -8.48
CA TYR A 113 -0.44 4.25 -8.18
C TYR A 113 -0.59 5.53 -7.36
N HIS A 114 0.09 5.58 -6.21
CA HIS A 114 0.11 6.76 -5.35
C HIS A 114 1.55 7.06 -4.87
N TRP A 115 2.42 7.25 -5.86
CA TRP A 115 3.80 7.72 -5.69
C TRP A 115 4.78 6.74 -5.04
N ASP A 116 4.43 5.47 -4.90
CA ASP A 116 5.26 4.43 -4.29
C ASP A 116 5.82 3.44 -5.31
N LEU A 117 6.54 3.97 -6.30
CA LEU A 117 7.22 3.18 -7.34
C LEU A 117 8.14 2.13 -6.68
N PRO A 118 8.11 0.85 -7.11
CA PRO A 118 9.10 -0.15 -6.68
C PRO A 118 10.52 0.36 -6.92
N LEU A 119 11.37 0.28 -5.90
CA LEU A 119 12.73 0.80 -5.97
C LEU A 119 13.51 0.13 -7.11
N GLU A 120 13.27 -1.16 -7.36
CA GLU A 120 13.93 -1.92 -8.43
C GLU A 120 13.65 -1.33 -9.81
N LEU A 121 12.44 -0.82 -10.07
CA LEU A 121 12.15 -0.16 -11.34
C LEU A 121 12.92 1.16 -11.48
N HIS A 122 13.11 1.89 -10.37
CA HIS A 122 13.94 3.08 -10.38
C HIS A 122 15.41 2.73 -10.64
N THR A 123 15.96 1.70 -10.00
CA THR A 123 17.39 1.37 -10.13
C THR A 123 17.74 0.66 -11.44
N GLU A 124 16.87 -0.19 -11.96
CA GLU A 124 17.16 -1.02 -13.14
C GLU A 124 16.85 -0.32 -14.47
N LEU A 125 15.98 0.69 -14.47
CA LEU A 125 15.54 1.40 -15.68
C LEU A 125 16.02 2.84 -15.76
N SER A 126 16.66 3.37 -14.71
CA SER A 126 17.34 4.67 -14.78
C SER A 126 18.75 4.48 -15.34
N LEU A 127 18.83 4.34 -16.67
CA LEU A 127 20.06 4.43 -17.46
C LEU A 127 20.09 5.75 -18.24
#